data_AF-A0A0A9YHT7-F1
#
_entry.id   AF-A0A0A9YHT7-F1
#
_cell.length_a   1.000
_cell.length_b   1.000
_cell.length_c   1.000
_cell.angle_alpha   90.00
_cell.angle_beta   90.00
_cell.angle_gamma   90.00
#
_symmetry.space_group_name_H-M   'P 1'
#
loop_
_entity.id
_entity.type
_entity.pdbx_description
1 polymer ?
#
loop_
_entity_poly.entity_id
_entity_poly.type
_entity_poly.pdbx_seq_one_letter_code
_entity_poly.pdbx_strand_id
1 'polypeptide(L)'
;GLKGILCLNQHQANLSVQKTKWGDKLGLVCDCLPGCTVPEYNVLTTGQENIVPESNLSVVEISLERFPTERYKRNVVRSRLDLVVSMGSAAGLFVGASLLSFVEIFYFFLLRTHSAEELDNAGEEEEENQDHAVKKNLIPERGLPFLR
;
A
#
# COMPACT_ATOMS: atom_id res chain seq x y z
N GLY A 1 29.55 52.12 0.65
CA GLY A 1 29.93 52.22 -0.78
C GLY A 1 28.70 52.05 -1.66
N LEU A 2 28.32 53.07 -2.43
CA LEU A 2 27.08 53.10 -3.23
C LEU A 2 27.01 52.04 -4.35
N LYS A 3 28.15 51.56 -4.85
CA LYS A 3 28.21 50.58 -5.95
C LYS A 3 27.53 49.24 -5.62
N GLY A 4 27.64 48.76 -4.38
CA GLY A 4 27.01 47.50 -3.98
C GLY A 4 25.48 47.59 -3.94
N ILE A 5 24.96 48.74 -3.49
CA ILE A 5 23.52 49.01 -3.40
C ILE A 5 22.92 49.13 -4.80
N LEU A 6 23.64 49.77 -5.73
CA LEU A 6 23.24 49.89 -7.13
C LEU A 6 23.18 48.51 -7.83
N CYS A 7 24.17 47.65 -7.58
CA CYS A 7 24.19 46.27 -8.08
C CYS A 7 23.01 45.43 -7.57
N LEU A 8 22.69 45.54 -6.27
CA LEU A 8 21.54 44.86 -5.67
C LEU A 8 20.21 45.30 -6.31
N ASN A 9 20.04 46.60 -6.54
CA ASN A 9 18.84 47.13 -7.20
C ASN A 9 18.73 46.63 -8.65
N GLN A 10 19.86 46.57 -9.36
CA GLN A 10 19.91 46.07 -10.74
C GLN A 10 19.54 44.57 -10.85
N HIS A 11 19.84 43.76 -9.82
CA HIS A 11 19.55 42.32 -9.80
C HIS A 11 18.40 41.93 -8.86
N GLN A 12 17.59 42.89 -8.43
CA GLN A 12 16.51 42.67 -7.46
C GLN A 12 15.58 41.54 -7.89
N ALA A 13 15.17 41.49 -9.16
CA ALA A 13 14.25 40.46 -9.67
C ALA A 13 14.79 39.02 -9.60
N ASN A 14 16.11 38.84 -9.60
CA ASN A 14 16.73 37.52 -9.44
C ASN A 14 16.96 37.16 -7.96
N LEU A 15 17.05 38.15 -7.07
CA LEU A 15 17.45 37.98 -5.67
C LEU A 15 16.28 38.07 -4.67
N SER A 16 15.20 38.75 -5.02
CA SER A 16 14.07 39.02 -4.10
C SER A 16 13.04 37.90 -4.02
N VAL A 17 13.04 36.98 -5.00
CA VAL A 17 12.06 35.90 -5.11
C VAL A 17 12.78 34.56 -5.11
N GLN A 18 12.27 33.61 -4.33
CA GLN A 18 12.71 32.23 -4.37
C GLN A 18 11.92 31.46 -5.43
N LYS A 19 12.58 30.55 -6.14
CA LYS A 19 11.96 29.68 -7.13
C LYS A 19 12.34 28.22 -6.89
N THR A 20 11.47 27.33 -7.37
CA THR A 20 11.77 25.90 -7.44
C THR A 20 12.66 25.61 -8.64
N LYS A 21 13.36 24.46 -8.63
CA LYS A 21 14.20 24.01 -9.76
C LYS A 21 13.46 23.92 -11.09
N TRP A 22 12.16 23.66 -11.05
CA TRP A 22 11.29 23.47 -12.22
C TRP A 22 10.50 24.73 -12.61
N GLY A 23 10.67 25.85 -11.88
CA GLY A 23 9.98 27.10 -12.15
C GLY A 23 10.72 27.98 -13.17
N ASP A 24 10.00 28.43 -14.19
CA ASP A 24 10.49 29.28 -15.30
C ASP A 24 10.43 30.79 -15.00
N LYS A 25 10.44 31.16 -13.70
CA LYS A 25 10.43 32.55 -13.24
C LYS A 25 11.85 32.98 -12.85
N LEU A 26 12.14 34.28 -12.93
CA LEU A 26 13.36 34.84 -12.33
C LEU A 26 13.31 34.68 -10.81
N GLY A 27 14.44 34.34 -10.19
CA GLY A 27 14.53 34.10 -8.76
C GLY A 27 15.65 33.13 -8.39
N LEU A 28 15.99 33.12 -7.10
CA LEU A 28 16.99 32.21 -6.54
C LEU A 28 16.40 30.81 -6.37
N VAL A 29 17.14 29.79 -6.82
CA VAL A 29 16.73 28.40 -6.59
C VAL A 29 16.96 28.06 -5.12
N CYS A 30 15.89 27.66 -4.43
CA CYS A 30 15.96 27.23 -3.03
C CYS A 30 15.52 25.77 -2.90
N ASP A 31 16.43 24.91 -2.42
CA ASP A 31 16.18 23.49 -2.12
C ASP A 31 15.77 23.28 -0.65
N CYS A 32 15.13 24.28 -0.03
CA CYS A 32 14.75 24.21 1.37
C CYS A 32 13.55 23.27 1.54
N LEU A 33 13.75 22.14 2.22
CA LEU A 33 12.63 21.32 2.68
C LEU A 33 11.92 22.03 3.83
N PRO A 34 10.57 22.03 3.87
CA PRO A 34 9.85 22.50 5.04
C PRO A 34 10.21 21.62 6.25
N GLY A 35 10.21 22.22 7.44
CA GLY A 35 10.40 21.47 8.69
C GLY A 35 9.34 20.39 8.87
N CYS A 36 9.70 19.27 9.49
CA CYS A 36 8.75 18.18 9.77
C CYS A 36 7.63 18.62 10.73
N THR A 37 7.97 19.52 11.65
CA THR A 37 7.04 20.12 12.62
C THR A 37 7.03 21.62 12.40
N VAL A 38 5.88 22.18 12.04
CA VAL A 38 5.71 23.62 11.80
C VAL A 38 4.67 24.15 12.78
N PRO A 39 5.04 25.09 13.67
CA PRO A 39 4.07 25.76 14.53
C PRO A 39 3.33 26.86 13.75
N GLU A 40 2.04 27.03 14.03
CA GLU A 40 1.21 28.08 13.45
C GLU A 40 0.59 28.91 14.59
N TYR A 41 0.83 30.22 14.57
CA TYR A 41 0.34 31.16 15.58
C TYR A 41 -0.67 32.11 14.96
N ASN A 42 -1.80 32.31 15.64
CA ASN A 42 -2.85 33.22 15.20
C ASN A 42 -3.00 34.34 16.23
N VAL A 43 -2.96 35.59 15.80
CA VAL A 43 -3.13 36.76 16.67
C VAL A 43 -4.62 37.00 16.87
N LEU A 44 -5.10 36.85 18.10
CA LEU A 44 -6.52 36.95 18.43
C LEU A 44 -6.93 38.37 18.81
N THR A 45 -6.06 39.10 19.52
CA THR A 45 -6.34 40.46 19.98
C THR A 45 -5.02 41.22 20.09
N THR A 46 -5.03 42.45 19.61
CA THR A 46 -3.91 43.40 19.76
C THR A 46 -4.45 44.61 20.49
N GLY A 47 -3.92 44.85 21.69
CA GLY A 47 -4.17 46.07 22.46
C GLY A 47 -2.93 46.96 22.42
N GLN A 48 -3.13 48.26 22.26
CA GLN A 48 -2.07 49.24 22.46
C GLN A 48 -2.57 50.25 23.49
N GLU A 49 -1.95 50.25 24.66
CA GLU A 49 -2.16 51.33 25.62
C GLU A 49 -1.14 52.42 25.34
N ASN A 50 -1.62 53.62 25.01
CA ASN A 50 -0.77 54.81 24.89
C ASN A 50 -0.49 55.34 26.30
N ILE A 51 0.29 54.58 27.07
CA ILE A 51 0.86 55.07 28.31
C ILE A 51 1.93 56.06 27.86
N VAL A 52 1.70 57.36 28.00
CA VAL A 52 2.70 58.40 27.75
C VAL A 52 3.87 58.08 28.68
N PRO A 53 4.96 57.50 28.18
CA PRO A 53 5.96 57.01 29.07
C PRO A 53 6.85 58.18 29.45
N GLU A 54 7.12 58.33 30.74
CA GLU A 54 8.09 59.31 31.25
C GLU A 54 9.54 58.99 30.76
N SER A 55 9.73 57.87 30.05
CA SER A 55 11.01 57.38 29.54
C SER A 55 10.86 56.70 28.17
N ASN A 56 11.97 56.50 27.45
CA ASN A 56 12.01 55.85 26.13
C ASN A 56 11.78 54.31 26.17
N LEU A 57 10.87 53.83 27.03
CA LEU A 57 10.63 52.41 27.24
C LEU A 57 9.38 51.94 26.49
N SER A 58 9.53 50.88 25.69
CA SER A 58 8.42 50.15 25.09
C SER A 58 8.26 48.79 25.77
N VAL A 59 7.04 48.48 26.22
CA VAL A 59 6.70 47.18 26.84
C VAL A 59 5.73 46.46 25.93
N VAL A 60 6.01 45.18 25.66
CA VAL A 60 5.16 44.30 24.86
C VAL A 60 4.79 43.09 25.71
N GLU A 61 3.50 42.90 25.95
CA GLU A 61 2.96 41.72 26.62
C GLU A 61 2.39 40.76 25.57
N ILE A 62 2.76 39.48 25.69
CA ILE A 62 2.27 38.42 24.80
C ILE A 62 1.59 37.36 25.67
N SER A 63 0.29 37.20 25.47
CA SER A 63 -0.53 36.27 26.25
C SER A 63 -1.19 35.24 25.33
N LEU A 64 -1.13 33.97 25.72
CA LEU A 64 -1.72 32.86 24.98
C LEU A 64 -3.07 32.49 25.60
N GLU A 65 -4.15 32.50 24.80
CA GLU A 65 -5.46 32.04 25.27
C GLU A 65 -5.47 30.52 25.54
N ARG A 66 -4.74 29.75 24.73
CA ARG A 66 -4.65 28.28 24.81
C ARG A 66 -3.24 27.80 24.48
N PHE A 67 -2.83 26.68 25.09
CA PHE A 67 -1.58 26.02 24.77
C PHE A 67 -1.56 25.49 23.32
N PRO A 68 -0.38 25.47 22.67
CA PRO A 68 -0.26 24.93 21.31
C PRO A 68 -0.65 23.45 21.26
N THR A 69 -1.50 23.09 20.31
CA THR A 69 -1.96 21.71 20.09
C THR A 69 -1.58 21.22 18.69
N GLU A 70 -1.36 19.91 18.54
CA GLU A 70 -1.11 19.29 17.24
C GLU A 70 -2.41 19.29 16.41
N ARG A 71 -2.55 20.22 15.46
CA ARG A 71 -3.75 20.34 14.62
C ARG A 71 -3.71 19.45 13.37
N TYR A 72 -2.52 19.18 12.84
CA TYR A 72 -2.35 18.49 11.57
C TYR A 72 -1.20 17.48 11.64
N LYS A 73 -1.50 16.22 11.30
CA LYS A 73 -0.54 15.13 11.21
C LYS A 73 -0.68 14.43 9.87
N ARG A 74 0.44 14.28 9.15
CA ARG A 74 0.48 13.48 7.92
C ARG A 74 0.75 12.03 8.29
N ASN A 75 -0.16 11.12 7.97
CA ASN A 75 0.02 9.69 8.16
C ASN A 75 0.25 8.97 6.83
N VAL A 76 1.11 7.96 6.83
CA VAL A 76 1.36 7.14 5.65
C VAL A 76 0.23 6.12 5.53
N VAL A 77 -0.68 6.33 4.57
CA VAL A 77 -1.92 5.55 4.42
C VAL A 77 -1.68 4.13 3.87
N ARG A 78 -0.53 3.88 3.21
CA ARG A 78 -0.19 2.56 2.65
C ARG A 78 1.27 2.23 2.93
N SER A 79 1.50 1.14 3.67
CA SER A 79 2.84 0.65 4.00
C SER A 79 3.27 -0.45 3.02
N ARG A 80 4.58 -0.72 2.93
CA ARG A 80 5.13 -1.81 2.09
C ARG A 80 4.53 -3.17 2.45
N LEU A 81 4.23 -3.36 3.73
CA LEU A 81 3.60 -4.58 4.23
C LEU A 81 2.20 -4.81 3.62
N ASP A 82 1.43 -3.74 3.41
CA ASP A 82 0.09 -3.82 2.81
C ASP A 82 0.15 -4.18 1.31
N LEU A 83 1.21 -3.77 0.62
CA LEU A 83 1.46 -4.17 -0.77
C LEU A 83 1.78 -5.67 -0.85
N VAL A 84 2.66 -6.16 0.01
CA VAL A 84 3.03 -7.59 0.04
C VAL A 84 1.84 -8.45 0.44
N VAL A 85 1.04 -8.03 1.41
CA VAL A 85 -0.17 -8.75 1.84
C VAL A 85 -1.16 -8.89 0.68
N SER A 86 -1.44 -7.79 -0.03
CA SER A 86 -2.36 -7.83 -1.17
C SER A 86 -1.85 -8.75 -2.28
N MET A 87 -0.58 -8.65 -2.66
CA MET A 87 0.02 -9.49 -3.71
C MET A 87 0.09 -10.97 -3.30
N GLY A 88 0.41 -11.24 -2.04
CA GLY A 88 0.50 -12.59 -1.47
C GLY A 88 -0.85 -13.31 -1.45
N SER A 89 -1.95 -12.58 -1.20
CA SER A 89 -3.29 -13.17 -1.22
C SER A 89 -3.69 -13.70 -2.61
N ALA A 90 -3.44 -12.92 -3.67
CA ALA A 90 -3.70 -13.32 -5.04
C ALA A 90 -2.76 -14.44 -5.52
N ALA A 91 -1.46 -14.32 -5.21
CA ALA A 91 -0.46 -15.33 -5.55
C ALA A 91 -0.74 -16.66 -4.84
N GLY A 92 -1.11 -16.62 -3.55
CA GLY A 92 -1.45 -17.80 -2.77
C GLY A 92 -2.68 -18.54 -3.31
N LEU A 93 -3.72 -17.82 -3.75
CA LEU A 93 -4.88 -18.43 -4.38
C LEU A 93 -4.52 -19.11 -5.70
N PHE A 94 -3.72 -18.43 -6.55
CA PHE A 94 -3.29 -18.98 -7.83
C PHE A 94 -2.41 -20.22 -7.68
N VAL A 95 -1.44 -20.18 -6.76
CA VAL A 95 -0.56 -21.31 -6.46
C VAL A 95 -1.35 -22.45 -5.81
N GLY A 96 -2.28 -22.15 -4.90
CA GLY A 96 -3.14 -23.15 -4.28
C GLY A 96 -3.99 -23.91 -5.30
N ALA A 97 -4.64 -23.18 -6.21
CA ALA A 97 -5.41 -23.80 -7.30
C ALA A 97 -4.52 -24.64 -8.23
N SER A 98 -3.34 -24.11 -8.59
CA SER A 98 -2.36 -24.81 -9.42
C SER A 98 -1.86 -26.10 -8.76
N LEU A 99 -1.63 -26.07 -7.44
CA LEU A 99 -1.15 -27.21 -6.67
C LEU A 99 -2.23 -28.29 -6.53
N LEU A 100 -3.49 -27.92 -6.32
CA LEU A 100 -4.60 -28.89 -6.31
C LEU A 100 -4.71 -29.62 -7.65
N SER A 101 -4.66 -28.87 -8.76
CA SER A 101 -4.65 -29.48 -10.10
C SER A 101 -3.44 -30.38 -10.33
N PHE A 102 -2.27 -29.98 -9.84
CA PHE A 102 -1.06 -30.81 -9.93
C PHE A 102 -1.23 -32.12 -9.15
N VAL A 103 -1.65 -32.07 -7.89
CA VAL A 103 -1.87 -33.28 -7.07
C VAL A 103 -2.87 -34.22 -7.73
N GLU A 104 -3.95 -33.71 -8.33
CA GLU A 104 -4.94 -34.54 -9.01
C GLU A 104 -4.37 -35.24 -10.25
N ILE A 105 -3.54 -34.55 -11.03
CA ILE A 105 -2.82 -35.16 -12.15
C ILE A 105 -1.93 -36.31 -11.65
N PHE A 106 -1.16 -36.10 -10.57
CA PHE A 106 -0.30 -37.14 -9.99
C PHE A 106 -1.11 -38.31 -9.44
N TYR A 107 -2.22 -38.05 -8.76
CA TYR A 107 -3.12 -39.07 -8.25
C TYR A 107 -3.71 -39.92 -9.39
N PHE A 108 -4.15 -39.28 -10.48
CA PHE A 108 -4.65 -39.99 -11.65
C PHE A 108 -3.57 -40.81 -12.35
N PHE A 109 -2.35 -40.27 -12.51
CA PHE A 109 -1.23 -41.01 -13.10
C PHE A 109 -0.89 -42.24 -12.26
N LEU A 110 -0.65 -42.08 -10.95
CA LEU A 110 -0.23 -43.18 -10.08
C LEU A 110 -1.29 -44.28 -9.95
N LEU A 111 -2.57 -43.92 -9.79
CA LEU A 111 -3.64 -44.91 -9.70
C LEU A 111 -3.91 -45.59 -11.04
N ARG A 112 -3.94 -44.84 -12.15
CA ARG A 112 -4.23 -45.43 -13.46
C ARG A 112 -3.08 -46.29 -13.96
N THR A 113 -1.82 -45.94 -13.69
CA THR A 113 -0.68 -46.78 -14.07
C THR A 113 -0.57 -48.02 -13.19
N HIS A 114 -0.80 -47.93 -11.88
CA HIS A 114 -0.78 -49.11 -11.01
C HIS A 114 -1.96 -50.06 -11.27
N SER A 115 -3.16 -49.54 -11.56
CA SER A 115 -4.29 -50.38 -11.98
C SER A 115 -4.15 -50.97 -13.39
N ALA A 116 -3.36 -50.35 -14.27
CA ALA A 116 -3.00 -50.92 -15.57
C ALA A 116 -1.88 -51.97 -15.45
N GLU A 117 -0.93 -51.76 -14.54
CA GLU A 117 0.10 -52.74 -14.17
C GLU A 117 -0.52 -53.98 -13.50
N GLU A 118 -1.63 -53.82 -12.77
CA GLU A 118 -2.40 -54.95 -12.23
C GLU A 118 -3.17 -55.73 -13.31
N LEU A 119 -3.47 -55.14 -14.48
CA LEU A 119 -4.11 -55.83 -15.61
C LEU A 119 -3.11 -56.53 -16.56
N ASP A 120 -1.84 -56.12 -16.57
CA ASP A 120 -0.75 -56.87 -17.24
C ASP A 120 -0.20 -58.00 -16.34
N ASN A 121 -0.37 -57.92 -15.01
CA ASN A 121 0.04 -58.98 -14.06
C ASN A 121 -1.10 -59.97 -13.68
N ALA A 122 -2.36 -59.72 -14.05
CA ALA A 122 -3.51 -60.59 -13.77
C ALA A 122 -3.87 -61.54 -14.93
N GLY A 123 -2.87 -61.95 -15.72
CA GLY A 123 -3.03 -62.82 -16.89
C GLY A 123 -2.83 -64.32 -16.64
N GLU A 124 -2.78 -64.81 -15.40
CA GLU A 124 -2.44 -66.21 -15.11
C GLU A 124 -3.32 -66.97 -14.10
N GLU A 125 -4.39 -66.40 -13.53
CA GLU A 125 -5.19 -67.15 -12.54
C GLU A 125 -6.69 -67.16 -12.84
N GLU A 126 -7.12 -68.34 -13.32
CA GLU A 126 -8.36 -69.03 -12.95
C GLU A 126 -9.64 -68.79 -13.78
N GLU A 127 -9.62 -69.39 -14.98
CA GLU A 127 -10.76 -70.14 -15.50
C GLU A 127 -11.06 -71.36 -14.60
N GLU A 128 -11.78 -71.23 -13.49
CA GLU A 128 -12.51 -72.39 -12.91
C GLU A 128 -13.57 -72.03 -11.84
N ASN A 129 -14.57 -71.18 -12.15
CA ASN A 129 -15.85 -71.31 -11.43
C ASN A 129 -17.04 -70.62 -12.12
N GLN A 130 -17.40 -71.08 -13.32
CA GLN A 130 -18.74 -70.85 -13.85
C GLN A 130 -19.68 -71.89 -13.25
N ASP A 131 -20.53 -71.53 -12.30
CA ASP A 131 -21.95 -71.90 -12.28
C ASP A 131 -22.67 -71.12 -11.17
N HIS A 132 -23.94 -70.81 -11.36
CA HIS A 132 -24.84 -70.21 -10.37
C HIS A 132 -24.79 -68.67 -10.14
N ALA A 133 -25.33 -67.91 -11.09
CA ALA A 133 -26.59 -67.14 -10.88
C ALA A 133 -26.77 -66.07 -11.96
N VAL A 134 -27.34 -66.50 -13.09
CA VAL A 134 -27.89 -65.64 -14.14
C VAL A 134 -29.26 -65.07 -13.69
N LYS A 135 -29.47 -63.76 -13.91
CA LYS A 135 -30.69 -62.91 -13.75
C LYS A 135 -30.81 -62.21 -12.38
N LYS A 136 -30.98 -60.87 -12.29
CA LYS A 136 -31.97 -60.02 -12.97
C LYS A 136 -31.56 -58.52 -12.97
N ASN A 137 -31.63 -57.90 -14.15
CA ASN A 137 -32.18 -56.57 -14.49
C ASN A 137 -31.63 -55.29 -13.80
N LEU A 138 -31.03 -54.36 -14.56
CA LEU A 138 -31.65 -53.14 -15.16
C LEU A 138 -31.94 -52.07 -14.07
N ILE A 139 -31.30 -50.89 -14.01
CA ILE A 139 -31.40 -49.70 -14.89
C ILE A 139 -30.32 -48.67 -14.41
N PRO A 140 -29.75 -47.82 -15.30
CA PRO A 140 -28.86 -46.72 -14.94
C PRO A 140 -29.64 -45.48 -14.48
N GLU A 141 -29.23 -44.78 -13.42
CA GLU A 141 -29.70 -43.41 -13.20
C GLU A 141 -28.66 -42.55 -12.48
N ARG A 142 -28.73 -41.28 -12.84
CA ARG A 142 -27.82 -40.18 -12.56
C ARG A 142 -27.76 -39.85 -11.07
N GLY A 143 -26.66 -39.23 -10.66
CA GLY A 143 -26.56 -38.62 -9.34
C GLY A 143 -25.36 -37.71 -9.16
N LEU A 144 -25.31 -36.60 -9.90
CA LEU A 144 -24.75 -35.37 -9.32
C LEU A 144 -25.82 -34.78 -8.38
N PRO A 145 -25.45 -34.42 -7.15
CA PRO A 145 -25.52 -33.01 -6.76
C PRO A 145 -24.28 -32.60 -5.94
N PHE A 146 -23.63 -31.49 -6.29
CA PHE A 146 -23.86 -30.15 -5.74
C PHE A 146 -22.93 -29.81 -4.56
N LEU A 147 -21.95 -28.95 -4.87
CA LEU A 147 -21.37 -27.87 -4.06
C LEU A 147 -21.05 -28.12 -2.57
N ARG A 148 -19.76 -27.94 -2.25
CA ARG A 148 -19.32 -26.79 -1.46
C ARG A 148 -17.98 -26.29 -1.98
#